data_AF-A0A397J3W7-F1
#
_entry.id   AF-A0A397J3W7-F1
#
_cell.length_a   1.000
_cell.length_b   1.000
_cell.length_c   1.000
_cell.angle_alpha   90.00
_cell.angle_beta   90.00
_cell.angle_gamma   90.00
#
_symmetry.space_group_name_H-M   'P 1'
#
loop_
_entity.id
_entity.type
_entity.pdbx_description
1 polymer ?
#
loop_
_entity_poly.entity_id
_entity_poly.type
_entity_poly.pdbx_seq_one_letter_code
_entity_poly.pdbx_strand_id
1 'polypeptide(L)'
;MFFEKIFGKKISETAKESEKNNIQNEDDDFLDPFLLIIEWNENNLQLRGILKSTITNQIEGFLGVTPFRSYDSDHNGNLNLRIRSNSIFLISDAHIIQKHQIAVNIIGHLNRTYFQGANVTLGTVYLVRATRKDVFEISEYNVM
;
A
#
# COMPACT_ATOMS: atom_id res chain seq x y z
N MET A 1 6.44 -22.53 -4.40
CA MET A 1 7.76 -23.15 -4.71
C MET A 1 8.49 -22.56 -5.94
N PHE A 2 7.94 -21.54 -6.61
CA PHE A 2 8.59 -20.91 -7.79
C PHE A 2 9.49 -19.70 -7.46
N PHE A 3 9.33 -19.11 -6.25
CA PHE A 3 10.03 -17.89 -5.85
C PHE A 3 11.46 -18.10 -5.34
N GLU A 4 11.82 -19.26 -4.80
CA GLU A 4 13.17 -19.45 -4.23
C GLU A 4 14.27 -19.61 -5.29
N LYS A 5 13.95 -20.16 -6.47
CA LYS A 5 14.97 -20.60 -7.44
C LYS A 5 15.59 -19.46 -8.25
N ILE A 6 14.90 -18.33 -8.38
CA ILE A 6 15.38 -17.16 -9.14
C ILE A 6 16.23 -16.24 -8.24
N PHE A 7 15.91 -16.17 -6.94
CA PHE A 7 16.60 -15.28 -6.01
C PHE A 7 17.85 -15.91 -5.37
N GLY A 8 17.88 -17.23 -5.12
CA GLY A 8 18.98 -17.86 -4.39
C GLY A 8 20.36 -17.78 -5.08
N LYS A 9 20.41 -17.82 -6.42
CA LYS A 9 21.69 -17.85 -7.14
C LYS A 9 22.35 -16.47 -7.27
N LYS A 10 21.52 -15.42 -7.40
CA LYS A 10 21.99 -14.03 -7.56
C LYS A 10 22.50 -13.42 -6.25
N ILE A 11 22.15 -14.01 -5.10
CA ILE A 11 22.56 -13.53 -3.77
C ILE A 11 23.96 -14.03 -3.38
N SER A 12 24.39 -15.20 -3.87
CA SER A 12 25.68 -15.78 -3.45
C SER A 12 26.90 -15.17 -4.16
N GLU A 13 26.73 -14.59 -5.34
CA GLU A 13 27.81 -13.93 -6.08
C GLU A 13 28.06 -12.50 -5.57
N THR A 14 27.01 -11.76 -5.19
CA THR A 14 27.15 -10.42 -4.60
C THR A 14 27.74 -10.42 -3.19
N ALA A 15 27.53 -11.51 -2.42
CA ALA A 15 28.01 -11.61 -1.04
C ALA A 15 29.54 -11.73 -0.92
N LYS A 16 30.23 -12.22 -1.95
CA LYS A 16 31.70 -12.34 -1.93
C LYS A 16 32.43 -11.06 -2.33
N GLU A 17 31.73 -10.14 -2.99
CA GLU A 17 32.32 -8.87 -3.43
C GLU A 17 32.10 -7.74 -2.41
N SER A 18 31.12 -7.89 -1.52
CA SER A 18 30.82 -6.94 -0.43
C SER A 18 31.78 -6.99 0.78
N GLU A 19 32.60 -8.02 0.94
CA GLU A 19 33.53 -8.11 2.08
C GLU A 19 34.81 -7.28 1.92
N LYS A 20 35.06 -6.68 0.74
CA LYS A 20 36.30 -5.92 0.50
C LYS A 20 36.16 -4.40 0.55
N ASN A 21 34.94 -3.87 0.60
CA ASN A 21 34.70 -2.43 0.67
C ASN A 21 34.00 -2.09 1.98
N ASN A 22 34.83 -1.94 3.01
CA ASN A 22 34.49 -1.38 4.30
C ASN A 22 34.15 0.12 4.11
N ILE A 23 32.93 0.40 3.64
CA ILE A 23 32.38 1.75 3.52
C ILE A 23 31.14 1.77 4.41
N GLN A 24 31.33 2.45 5.54
CA GLN A 24 30.36 3.16 6.36
C GLN A 24 28.90 2.68 6.33
N ASN A 25 28.40 2.31 7.51
CA ASN A 25 26.98 2.31 7.83
C ASN A 25 26.37 3.67 7.46
N GLU A 26 25.80 3.80 6.28
CA GLU A 26 25.01 4.93 5.84
C GLU A 26 23.58 4.43 5.58
N ASP A 27 22.69 4.92 6.45
CA ASP A 27 21.30 5.26 6.16
C ASP A 27 20.30 4.12 5.86
N ASP A 28 19.83 3.50 6.94
CA ASP A 28 18.49 2.88 7.05
C ASP A 28 17.36 3.96 7.06
N ASP A 29 17.61 5.17 6.56
CA ASP A 29 16.77 6.39 6.71
C ASP A 29 15.52 6.43 5.79
N PHE A 30 15.25 5.37 5.01
CA PHE A 30 14.17 5.36 4.01
C PHE A 30 12.98 4.44 4.31
N LEU A 31 12.81 3.97 5.55
CA LEU A 31 11.66 3.14 5.90
C LEU A 31 10.56 3.94 6.59
N ASP A 32 9.74 4.62 5.77
CA ASP A 32 8.41 5.03 6.22
C ASP A 32 7.29 4.88 5.16
N PRO A 33 7.17 3.71 4.48
CA PRO A 33 5.96 3.41 3.74
C PRO A 33 4.81 3.20 4.72
N PHE A 34 3.82 4.07 4.66
CA PHE A 34 2.52 3.89 5.32
C PHE A 34 1.49 3.57 4.25
N LEU A 35 1.14 2.28 4.15
CA LEU A 35 0.23 1.78 3.12
C LEU A 35 -1.16 1.58 3.70
N LEU A 36 -2.16 1.95 2.92
CA LEU A 36 -3.55 1.55 3.11
C LEU A 36 -3.91 0.56 2.01
N ILE A 37 -4.31 -0.65 2.41
CA ILE A 37 -4.68 -1.73 1.52
C ILE A 37 -6.14 -2.09 1.77
N ILE A 38 -6.91 -2.32 0.70
CA ILE A 38 -8.31 -2.73 0.77
C ILE A 38 -8.46 -4.11 0.15
N GLU A 39 -8.95 -5.06 0.93
CA GLU A 39 -9.47 -6.32 0.42
C GLU A 39 -10.97 -6.15 0.17
N TRP A 40 -11.38 -6.19 -1.09
CA TRP A 40 -12.77 -5.94 -1.49
C TRP A 40 -13.65 -7.17 -1.33
N ASN A 41 -14.85 -6.97 -0.77
CA ASN A 41 -15.93 -7.95 -0.85
C ASN A 41 -16.77 -7.68 -2.10
N GLU A 42 -16.38 -8.30 -3.22
CA GLU A 42 -17.04 -8.10 -4.53
C GLU A 42 -18.54 -8.39 -4.50
N ASN A 43 -18.95 -9.43 -3.75
CA ASN A 43 -20.37 -9.78 -3.63
C ASN A 43 -21.16 -8.66 -2.98
N ASN A 44 -20.67 -8.11 -1.86
CA ASN A 44 -21.37 -7.06 -1.14
C ASN A 44 -21.35 -5.73 -1.91
N LEU A 45 -20.26 -5.42 -2.62
CA LEU A 45 -20.21 -4.29 -3.54
C LEU A 45 -21.26 -4.41 -4.64
N GLN A 46 -21.38 -5.58 -5.27
CA GLN A 46 -22.36 -5.83 -6.33
C GLN A 46 -23.80 -5.79 -5.80
N LEU A 47 -24.08 -6.46 -4.69
CA LEU A 47 -25.40 -6.47 -4.05
C LEU A 47 -25.88 -5.06 -3.68
N ARG A 48 -24.95 -4.19 -3.27
CA ARG A 48 -25.23 -2.79 -2.90
C ARG A 48 -25.13 -1.82 -4.07
N GLY A 49 -24.75 -2.29 -5.27
CA GLY A 49 -24.58 -1.45 -6.46
C GLY A 49 -23.49 -0.39 -6.31
N ILE A 50 -22.47 -0.63 -5.48
CA ILE A 50 -21.39 0.32 -5.19
C ILE A 50 -20.19 -0.01 -6.07
N LEU A 51 -19.73 0.97 -6.84
CA LEU A 51 -18.55 0.85 -7.68
C LEU A 51 -17.28 1.10 -6.85
N LYS A 52 -16.27 0.23 -6.98
CA LYS A 52 -14.94 0.43 -6.36
C LYS A 52 -14.36 1.80 -6.69
N SER A 53 -14.52 2.26 -7.93
CA SER A 53 -14.04 3.58 -8.38
C SER A 53 -14.61 4.74 -7.55
N THR A 54 -15.84 4.62 -7.06
CA THR A 54 -16.43 5.66 -6.20
C THR A 54 -15.67 5.76 -4.89
N ILE A 55 -15.34 4.61 -4.29
CA ILE A 55 -14.61 4.54 -3.01
C ILE A 55 -13.16 4.98 -3.21
N THR A 56 -12.49 4.50 -4.27
CA THR A 56 -11.09 4.88 -4.54
C THR A 56 -10.95 6.36 -4.83
N ASN A 57 -11.87 6.97 -5.59
CA ASN A 57 -11.86 8.41 -5.85
C ASN A 57 -12.03 9.24 -4.56
N GLN A 58 -12.85 8.76 -3.61
CA GLN A 58 -12.99 9.41 -2.30
C GLN A 58 -11.70 9.31 -1.48
N ILE A 59 -11.04 8.15 -1.48
CA ILE A 59 -9.76 7.94 -0.79
C ILE A 59 -8.66 8.84 -1.40
N GLU A 60 -8.57 8.90 -2.72
CA GLU A 60 -7.62 9.76 -3.44
C GLU A 60 -7.88 11.26 -3.23
N GLY A 61 -9.08 11.65 -2.77
CA GLY A 61 -9.41 13.02 -2.40
C GLY A 61 -8.75 13.52 -1.11
N PHE A 62 -8.17 12.62 -0.29
CA PHE A 62 -7.47 13.01 0.92
C PHE A 62 -6.05 13.52 0.59
N LEU A 63 -5.69 14.68 1.13
CA LEU A 63 -4.33 15.22 1.01
C LEU A 63 -3.31 14.24 1.60
N GLY A 64 -2.23 13.99 0.86
CA GLY A 64 -1.19 13.03 1.25
C GLY A 64 -1.45 11.60 0.80
N VAL A 65 -2.58 11.31 0.13
CA VAL A 65 -2.85 9.99 -0.44
C VAL A 65 -2.45 9.94 -1.91
N THR A 66 -1.76 8.87 -2.29
CA THR A 66 -1.46 8.56 -3.69
C THR A 66 -1.80 7.10 -3.98
N PRO A 67 -2.48 6.78 -5.09
CA PRO A 67 -2.72 5.39 -5.46
C PRO A 67 -1.38 4.73 -5.80
N PHE A 68 -1.27 3.42 -5.55
CA PHE A 68 -0.07 2.69 -5.90
C PHE A 68 0.11 2.62 -7.43
N ARG A 69 1.16 3.29 -7.91
CA ARG A 69 1.53 3.37 -9.31
C ARG A 69 2.85 2.64 -9.53
N SER A 70 2.97 1.96 -10.67
CA SER A 70 4.26 1.48 -11.16
C SER A 70 4.58 2.14 -12.49
N TYR A 71 5.87 2.20 -12.80
CA TYR A 71 6.33 2.52 -14.14
C TYR A 71 6.47 1.21 -14.91
N ASP A 72 5.86 1.17 -16.09
CA ASP A 72 6.08 0.11 -17.06
C ASP A 72 6.88 0.68 -18.23
N SER A 73 8.00 0.06 -18.57
CA SER A 73 8.71 0.36 -19.81
C SER A 73 7.95 -0.21 -21.00
N ASP A 74 7.62 0.63 -21.97
CA ASP A 74 7.09 0.17 -23.26
C ASP A 74 8.17 -0.52 -24.11
N HIS A 75 7.77 -1.04 -25.27
CA HIS A 75 8.67 -1.71 -26.22
C HIS A 75 9.80 -0.80 -26.75
N ASN A 76 9.65 0.53 -26.60
CA ASN A 76 10.62 1.54 -27.00
C ASN A 76 11.48 2.03 -25.81
N GLY A 77 11.29 1.46 -24.62
CA GLY A 77 12.00 1.84 -23.40
C GLY A 77 11.44 3.07 -22.68
N ASN A 78 10.30 3.64 -23.11
CA ASN A 78 9.68 4.76 -22.40
C ASN A 78 8.94 4.28 -21.15
N LEU A 79 9.17 4.97 -20.03
CA LEU A 79 8.48 4.68 -18.78
C LEU A 79 7.09 5.32 -18.78
N ASN A 80 6.07 4.48 -18.74
CA ASN A 80 4.68 4.89 -18.63
C ASN A 80 4.18 4.68 -17.20
N LEU A 81 3.72 5.77 -16.56
CA LEU A 81 3.13 5.70 -15.23
C LEU A 81 1.74 5.08 -15.31
N ARG A 82 1.54 3.94 -14.64
CA ARG A 82 0.26 3.24 -14.62
C ARG A 82 -0.21 2.98 -13.19
N ILE A 83 -1.49 3.26 -12.92
CA ILE A 83 -2.15 2.81 -11.69
C ILE A 83 -2.27 1.28 -11.78
N ARG A 84 -1.63 0.57 -10.86
CA ARG A 84 -1.60 -0.90 -10.86
C ARG A 84 -2.70 -1.52 -9.99
N SER A 85 -3.22 -0.77 -9.03
CA SER A 85 -4.16 -1.29 -8.05
C SER A 85 -5.20 -0.25 -7.68
N ASN A 86 -6.46 -0.68 -7.62
CA ASN A 86 -7.56 0.06 -6.99
C ASN A 86 -7.68 -0.28 -5.50
N SER A 87 -6.69 -0.96 -4.94
CA SER A 87 -6.74 -1.56 -3.61
C SER A 87 -5.56 -1.15 -2.74
N ILE A 88 -4.55 -0.45 -3.28
CA ILE A 88 -3.32 -0.10 -2.55
C ILE A 88 -3.08 1.39 -2.71
N PHE A 89 -2.89 2.07 -1.59
CA PHE A 89 -2.64 3.49 -1.50
C PHE A 89 -1.44 3.74 -0.59
N LEU A 90 -0.59 4.68 -1.00
CA LEU A 90 0.49 5.21 -0.18
C LEU A 90 -0.02 6.48 0.52
N ILE A 91 0.23 6.58 1.82
CA ILE A 91 -0.10 7.75 2.63
C ILE A 91 1.20 8.39 3.11
N SER A 92 1.40 9.65 2.75
CA SER A 92 2.51 10.48 3.18
C SER A 92 2.02 11.58 4.11
N ASP A 93 2.93 12.13 4.91
CA ASP A 93 2.60 13.31 5.71
C ASP A 93 2.21 14.47 4.79
N ALA A 94 1.12 15.15 5.13
CA ALA A 94 0.71 16.40 4.51
C ALA A 94 1.10 17.55 5.45
N HIS A 95 1.26 18.76 4.90
CA HIS A 95 1.81 19.93 5.60
C HIS A 95 1.37 20.09 7.07
N ILE A 96 0.08 19.89 7.35
CA ILE A 96 -0.54 20.05 8.68
C ILE A 96 -1.12 18.76 9.26
N ILE A 97 -1.08 17.63 8.55
CA ILE A 97 -1.74 16.39 8.97
C ILE A 97 -0.76 15.22 8.78
N GLN A 98 -0.49 14.51 9.87
CA GLN A 98 0.32 13.30 9.85
C GLN A 98 -0.39 12.15 9.13
N LYS A 99 0.36 11.31 8.42
CA LYS A 99 -0.16 10.15 7.65
C LYS A 99 -1.02 9.19 8.48
N HIS A 100 -0.69 9.00 9.76
CA HIS A 100 -1.53 8.19 10.64
C HIS A 100 -2.92 8.81 10.83
N GLN A 101 -2.99 10.13 11.04
CA GLN A 101 -4.26 10.84 11.15
C GLN A 101 -5.03 10.83 9.82
N ILE A 102 -4.34 10.93 8.68
CA ILE A 102 -4.95 10.77 7.35
C ILE A 102 -5.62 9.39 7.24
N ALA A 103 -4.92 8.31 7.61
CA ALA A 103 -5.45 6.96 7.57
C ALA A 103 -6.67 6.76 8.49
N VAL A 104 -6.60 7.28 9.72
CA VAL A 104 -7.74 7.27 10.66
C VAL A 104 -8.93 8.04 10.08
N ASN A 105 -8.70 9.19 9.44
CA ASN A 105 -9.76 9.97 8.79
C ASN A 105 -10.39 9.22 7.62
N ILE A 106 -9.60 8.53 6.81
CA ILE A 106 -10.09 7.68 5.72
C ILE A 106 -10.96 6.56 6.28
N ILE A 107 -10.46 5.78 7.25
CA ILE A 107 -11.22 4.71 7.90
C ILE A 107 -12.54 5.23 8.49
N GLY A 108 -12.47 6.36 9.22
CA GLY A 108 -13.64 6.99 9.80
C GLY A 108 -14.65 7.45 8.76
N HIS A 109 -14.19 8.00 7.63
CA HIS A 109 -15.05 8.38 6.51
C HIS A 109 -15.71 7.15 5.87
N LEU A 110 -14.94 6.11 5.55
CA LEU A 110 -15.42 4.89 4.94
C LEU A 110 -16.48 4.21 5.81
N ASN A 111 -16.24 4.11 7.12
CA ASN A 111 -17.22 3.60 8.07
C ASN A 111 -18.50 4.44 8.08
N ARG A 112 -18.40 5.77 8.20
CA ARG A 112 -19.61 6.63 8.23
C ARG A 112 -20.43 6.53 6.95
N THR A 113 -19.78 6.36 5.81
CA THR A 113 -20.42 6.37 4.50
C THR A 113 -21.04 5.01 4.17
N TYR A 114 -20.38 3.90 4.54
CA TYR A 114 -20.72 2.58 4.02
C TYR A 114 -21.14 1.56 5.07
N PHE A 115 -20.79 1.73 6.34
CA PHE A 115 -21.16 0.78 7.38
C PHE A 115 -22.69 0.74 7.61
N GLN A 116 -23.27 -0.45 7.63
CA GLN A 116 -24.73 -0.64 7.76
C GLN A 116 -25.16 -1.51 8.96
N GLY A 117 -24.29 -1.75 9.94
CA GLY A 117 -24.70 -2.31 11.25
C GLY A 117 -25.12 -3.79 11.25
N ALA A 118 -25.03 -4.48 10.12
CA ALA A 118 -25.02 -5.94 10.01
C ALA A 118 -23.66 -6.37 9.44
N ASN A 119 -23.22 -7.61 9.67
CA ASN A 119 -21.93 -8.19 9.27
C ASN A 119 -21.66 -8.25 7.73
N VAL A 120 -22.18 -7.30 6.97
CA VAL A 120 -22.10 -7.19 5.51
C VAL A 120 -21.12 -6.08 5.20
N THR A 121 -19.82 -6.41 5.24
CA THR A 121 -18.77 -5.41 4.96
C THR A 121 -18.56 -5.24 3.46
N LEU A 122 -18.20 -4.05 2.97
CA LEU A 122 -17.74 -3.87 1.59
C LEU A 122 -16.29 -4.34 1.39
N GLY A 123 -15.57 -4.57 2.48
CA GLY A 123 -14.21 -5.06 2.46
C GLY A 123 -13.55 -4.99 3.83
N THR A 124 -12.25 -5.22 3.83
CA THR A 124 -11.38 -5.09 5.00
C THR A 124 -10.27 -4.13 4.64
N VAL A 125 -9.96 -3.19 5.53
CA VAL A 125 -8.85 -2.25 5.36
C VAL A 125 -7.68 -2.67 6.24
N TYR A 126 -6.51 -2.79 5.63
CA TYR A 126 -5.25 -3.05 6.31
C TYR A 126 -4.38 -1.81 6.25
N LEU A 127 -3.88 -1.36 7.41
CA LEU A 127 -2.81 -0.39 7.48
C LEU A 127 -1.49 -1.12 7.69
N VAL A 128 -0.54 -0.89 6.79
CA VAL A 128 0.79 -1.50 6.85
C VAL A 128 1.83 -0.41 7.07
N ARG A 129 2.61 -0.56 8.14
CA ARG A 129 3.68 0.37 8.51
C ARG A 129 5.00 -0.40 8.61
N ALA A 130 6.05 0.08 7.95
CA ALA A 130 7.39 -0.39 8.26
C ALA A 130 7.86 0.18 9.60
N THR A 131 8.37 -0.68 10.49
CA THR A 131 8.86 -0.27 11.82
C THR A 131 10.38 -0.29 11.91
N ARG A 132 11.02 -1.14 11.10
CA ARG A 132 12.46 -1.26 10.87
C ARG A 132 12.67 -2.09 9.61
N LYS A 133 13.92 -2.22 9.16
CA LYS A 133 14.27 -3.07 8.02
C LYS A 133 13.66 -4.46 8.14
N ASP A 134 12.95 -4.86 7.08
CA ASP A 134 12.25 -6.15 6.94
C ASP A 134 11.18 -6.47 8.00
N VAL A 135 10.69 -5.46 8.76
CA VAL A 135 9.65 -5.66 9.77
C VAL A 135 8.49 -4.69 9.58
N PHE A 136 7.30 -5.28 9.46
CA PHE A 136 6.05 -4.56 9.22
C PHE A 136 5.06 -4.81 10.35
N GLU A 137 4.38 -3.75 10.76
CA GLU A 137 3.19 -3.79 11.59
C GLU A 137 1.97 -3.69 10.70
N ILE A 138 0.98 -4.57 10.95
CA ILE A 138 -0.28 -4.60 10.20
C ILE A 138 -1.42 -4.41 11.19
N SER A 139 -2.26 -3.41 10.94
CA SER A 139 -3.52 -3.19 11.65
C SER A 139 -4.70 -3.46 10.73
N GLU A 140 -5.64 -4.27 11.18
CA GLU A 140 -6.85 -4.64 10.44
C GLU A 140 -8.06 -3.85 10.94
N TYR A 141 -8.85 -3.36 9.99
CA TYR A 141 -10.10 -2.67 10.26
C TYR A 141 -11.19 -3.27 9.37
N ASN A 142 -12.16 -3.93 10.00
CA ASN A 142 -13.41 -4.32 9.36
C ASN A 142 -14.26 -3.06 9.17
N VAL A 143 -14.15 -2.47 8.00
CA VAL A 143 -14.75 -1.17 7.67
C VAL A 143 -15.60 -1.28 6.43
N MET A 144 -16.63 -0.43 6.35
CA MET A 144 -17.64 -0.37 5.28
C MET A 144 -18.57 -1.56 5.22
#